data_AF-G2WJC0-F1
#
_entry.id   AF-G2WJC0-F1
#
_cell.length_a   1.000
_cell.length_b   1.000
_cell.length_c   1.000
_cell.angle_alpha   90.00
_cell.angle_beta   90.00
_cell.angle_gamma   90.00
#
_symmetry.space_group_name_H-M   'P 1'
#
loop_
_entity.id
_entity.type
_entity.pdbx_description
1 polymer ?
#
loop_
_entity_poly.entity_id
_entity_poly.type
_entity_poly.pdbx_seq_one_letter_code
_entity_poly.pdbx_strand_id
1 'polypeptide(L)'
;MTRYYCEYCHSYLTHDTLSVRKSHLVGKNHLRITADYYRNKARDVINKHNHKRRHIGKRGRKERENSSQNETLKVTCLSNKEKRHIMHVKKMNQKELAQTSIDTLKLLYDGSPGYSKVFVDANRFDIGDLVKASKLPQRANEKSAHHSFKQTSRSRDETCESNPFPRLNNPKKLEPPKILSHWSNTIPKTSIFYSVDILQTTIKESKKRMHSDGIRKPSSANGYKRRRYGN
;
A
#
# COMPACT_ATOMS: atom_id res chain seq x y z
N MET A 1 12.17 -39.22 -20.17
CA MET A 1 11.38 -38.36 -19.27
C MET A 1 11.93 -36.94 -19.30
N THR A 2 11.14 -35.96 -19.75
CA THR A 2 11.41 -34.54 -19.50
C THR A 2 11.26 -34.25 -18.01
N ARG A 3 12.29 -33.67 -17.39
CA ARG A 3 12.25 -33.20 -15.99
C ARG A 3 11.89 -31.72 -16.01
N TYR A 4 11.01 -31.30 -15.11
CA TYR A 4 10.66 -29.89 -14.95
C TYR A 4 11.60 -29.23 -13.93
N TYR A 5 12.19 -28.10 -14.31
CA TYR A 5 12.95 -27.25 -13.41
C TYR A 5 12.20 -25.95 -13.16
N CYS A 6 12.01 -25.61 -11.89
CA CYS A 6 11.39 -24.33 -11.53
C CYS A 6 12.49 -23.29 -11.28
N GLU A 7 12.58 -22.29 -12.16
CA GLU A 7 13.57 -21.22 -12.08
C GLU A 7 13.45 -20.38 -10.80
N TYR A 8 12.24 -20.22 -10.27
CA TYR A 8 12.02 -19.47 -9.03
C TYR A 8 12.41 -20.28 -7.79
N CYS A 9 12.04 -21.55 -7.74
CA CYS A 9 12.31 -22.41 -6.57
C CYS A 9 13.73 -23.00 -6.58
N HIS A 10 14.43 -22.91 -7.71
CA HIS A 10 15.72 -23.55 -7.97
C HIS A 10 15.71 -25.06 -7.68
N SER A 11 14.62 -25.74 -8.01
CA SER A 11 14.39 -27.16 -7.68
C SER A 11 13.92 -27.94 -8.91
N TYR A 12 14.44 -29.17 -9.08
CA TYR A 12 13.95 -30.12 -10.07
C TYR A 12 12.77 -30.93 -9.54
N LEU A 13 11.82 -31.22 -10.42
CA LEU A 13 10.70 -32.11 -10.17
C LEU A 13 10.97 -33.48 -10.79
N THR A 14 10.61 -34.55 -10.08
CA THR A 14 10.88 -35.94 -10.50
C THR A 14 10.12 -36.34 -11.76
N HIS A 15 8.85 -35.91 -11.87
CA HIS A 15 8.00 -36.17 -13.02
C HIS A 15 7.27 -34.91 -13.46
N ASP A 16 7.31 -34.63 -14.76
CA ASP A 16 6.67 -33.46 -15.35
C ASP A 16 5.27 -33.77 -15.88
N THR A 17 4.38 -34.22 -14.99
CA THR A 17 2.96 -34.37 -15.33
C THR A 17 2.19 -33.09 -14.98
N LEU A 18 1.12 -32.80 -15.73
CA LEU A 18 0.31 -31.59 -15.50
C LEU A 18 -0.21 -31.48 -14.06
N SER A 19 -0.60 -32.60 -13.46
CA SER A 19 -1.07 -32.65 -12.06
C SER A 19 0.02 -32.24 -11.08
N VAL A 20 1.23 -32.81 -11.20
CA VAL A 20 2.35 -32.52 -10.29
C VAL A 20 2.86 -31.09 -10.51
N ARG A 21 2.90 -30.62 -11.76
CA ARG A 21 3.30 -29.24 -12.07
C ARG A 21 2.29 -28.23 -11.50
N LYS A 22 0.98 -28.49 -11.66
CA LYS A 22 -0.08 -27.60 -11.15
C LYS A 22 -0.06 -27.51 -9.63
N SER A 23 0.14 -28.63 -8.93
CA SER A 23 0.24 -28.63 -7.47
C SER A 23 1.49 -27.89 -6.96
N HIS A 24 2.62 -27.99 -7.68
CA HIS A 24 3.83 -27.20 -7.39
C HIS A 24 3.58 -25.70 -7.55
N LEU A 25 2.99 -25.26 -8.66
CA LEU A 25 2.77 -23.84 -8.99
C LEU A 25 1.79 -23.14 -8.03
N VAL A 26 0.80 -23.86 -7.51
CA VAL A 26 -0.15 -23.34 -6.50
C VAL A 26 0.38 -23.53 -5.06
N GLY A 27 1.54 -24.15 -4.90
CA GLY A 27 2.17 -24.38 -3.62
C GLY A 27 2.53 -23.09 -2.88
N LYS A 28 2.25 -23.03 -1.57
CA LYS A 28 2.51 -21.84 -0.73
C LYS A 28 3.95 -21.33 -0.83
N ASN A 29 4.93 -22.25 -0.87
CA ASN A 29 6.34 -21.86 -0.94
C ASN A 29 6.68 -21.24 -2.31
N HIS A 30 6.21 -21.84 -3.40
CA HIS A 30 6.38 -21.30 -4.74
C HIS A 30 5.77 -19.90 -4.85
N LEU A 31 4.50 -19.72 -4.45
CA LEU A 31 3.82 -18.42 -4.49
C LEU A 31 4.57 -17.34 -3.70
N ARG A 32 5.13 -17.67 -2.53
CA ARG A 32 5.93 -16.72 -1.75
C ARG A 32 7.21 -16.32 -2.49
N ILE A 33 7.97 -17.29 -2.99
CA ILE A 33 9.25 -17.03 -3.68
C ILE A 33 9.00 -16.22 -4.97
N THR A 34 8.00 -16.61 -5.76
CA THR A 34 7.62 -15.89 -6.98
C THR A 34 7.15 -14.48 -6.67
N ALA A 35 6.33 -14.27 -5.63
CA ALA A 35 5.93 -12.93 -5.19
C ALA A 35 7.13 -12.08 -4.76
N ASP A 36 8.07 -12.66 -4.00
CA ASP A 36 9.26 -11.95 -3.54
C ASP A 36 10.22 -11.60 -4.68
N TYR A 37 10.35 -12.49 -5.68
CA TYR A 37 11.10 -12.22 -6.91
C TYR A 37 10.54 -10.97 -7.63
N TYR A 38 9.24 -10.95 -7.93
CA TYR A 38 8.63 -9.82 -8.64
C TYR A 38 8.63 -8.54 -7.80
N ARG A 39 8.43 -8.64 -6.48
CA ARG A 39 8.58 -7.48 -5.58
C ARG A 39 9.99 -6.91 -5.62
N ASN A 40 11.02 -7.76 -5.64
CA ASN A 40 12.41 -7.31 -5.70
C ASN A 40 12.75 -6.73 -7.08
N LYS A 41 12.36 -7.39 -8.18
CA LYS A 41 12.57 -6.85 -9.55
C LYS A 41 11.90 -5.49 -9.75
N ALA A 42 10.65 -5.34 -9.31
CA ALA A 42 9.96 -4.05 -9.37
C ALA A 42 10.69 -2.98 -8.53
N ARG A 43 11.14 -3.33 -7.32
CA ARG A 43 11.94 -2.41 -6.48
C ARG A 43 13.26 -2.03 -7.15
N ASP A 44 13.94 -2.96 -7.80
CA ASP A 44 15.24 -2.71 -8.44
C ASP A 44 15.08 -1.75 -9.61
N VAL A 45 14.08 -1.96 -10.47
CA VAL A 45 13.78 -1.05 -11.59
C VAL A 45 13.44 0.36 -11.09
N ILE A 46 12.61 0.48 -10.05
CA ILE A 46 12.24 1.78 -9.46
C ILE A 46 13.45 2.47 -8.82
N ASN A 47 14.31 1.73 -8.10
CA ASN A 47 15.47 2.30 -7.41
C ASN A 47 16.69 2.48 -8.32
N LYS A 48 16.62 2.05 -9.60
CA LYS A 48 17.74 2.12 -10.53
C LYS A 48 17.99 3.56 -10.95
N HIS A 49 19.00 4.18 -10.34
CA HIS A 49 19.37 5.55 -10.61
C HIS A 49 20.49 5.63 -11.65
N ASN A 50 20.12 5.43 -12.92
CA ASN A 50 21.03 5.55 -14.05
C ASN A 50 21.02 7.00 -14.58
N HIS A 51 22.18 7.63 -14.61
CA HIS A 51 22.33 8.97 -15.19
C HIS A 51 22.56 8.91 -16.70
N LYS A 52 22.04 9.91 -17.43
CA LYS A 52 22.39 10.11 -18.83
C LYS A 52 23.88 10.45 -18.99
N ARG A 53 24.49 9.96 -20.06
CA ARG A 53 25.84 10.37 -20.46
C ARG A 53 25.85 11.90 -20.65
N ARG A 54 26.88 12.55 -20.09
CA ARG A 54 27.06 13.99 -20.17
C ARG A 54 28.13 14.27 -21.23
N HIS A 55 27.75 14.97 -22.28
CA HIS A 55 28.67 15.48 -23.30
C HIS A 55 28.86 16.98 -23.04
N ILE A 56 29.95 17.33 -22.37
CA ILE A 56 30.20 18.70 -21.91
C ILE A 56 30.97 19.43 -23.02
N GLY A 57 30.30 20.32 -23.73
CA GLY A 57 30.92 21.21 -24.71
C GLY A 57 31.67 22.38 -24.05
N LYS A 58 32.58 23.00 -24.79
CA LYS A 58 33.29 24.21 -24.34
C LYS A 58 32.33 25.40 -24.38
N ARG A 59 32.14 26.06 -23.25
CA ARG A 59 31.31 27.26 -23.12
C ARG A 59 31.94 28.45 -23.86
N GLY A 60 31.13 29.24 -24.54
CA GLY A 60 31.59 30.42 -25.29
C GLY A 60 32.10 31.53 -24.36
N ARG A 61 32.82 32.52 -24.92
CA ARG A 61 33.32 33.68 -24.14
C ARG A 61 32.18 34.55 -23.58
N LYS A 62 31.24 34.97 -24.43
CA LYS A 62 30.06 35.77 -24.05
C LYS A 62 29.21 35.10 -22.95
N GLU A 63 29.08 33.77 -23.01
CA GLU A 63 28.35 33.00 -22.00
C GLU A 63 29.04 33.00 -20.63
N ARG A 64 30.37 32.89 -20.63
CA ARG A 64 31.17 32.94 -19.40
C ARG A 64 31.10 34.32 -18.74
N GLU A 65 31.22 35.38 -19.54
CA GLU A 65 31.09 36.77 -19.09
C GLU A 65 29.74 37.00 -18.42
N ASN A 66 28.63 36.64 -19.07
CA ASN A 66 27.28 36.75 -18.48
C ASN A 66 27.14 35.95 -17.17
N SER A 67 27.64 34.71 -17.13
CA SER A 67 27.55 33.89 -15.91
C SER A 67 28.44 34.39 -14.77
N SER A 68 29.48 35.15 -15.08
CA SER A 68 30.38 35.74 -14.08
C SER A 68 29.83 37.03 -13.48
N GLN A 69 28.90 37.71 -14.16
CA GLN A 69 28.17 38.85 -13.59
C GLN A 69 27.13 38.40 -12.56
N ASN A 70 26.68 37.14 -12.64
CA ASN A 70 25.80 36.55 -11.64
C ASN A 70 26.58 36.21 -10.36
N GLU A 71 25.92 36.31 -9.22
CA GLU A 71 26.48 35.86 -7.95
C GLU A 71 26.57 34.33 -7.84
N THR A 72 27.53 33.85 -7.06
CA THR A 72 27.69 32.42 -6.80
C THR A 72 26.62 31.94 -5.82
N LEU A 73 25.87 30.91 -6.20
CA LEU A 73 24.84 30.32 -5.35
C LEU A 73 25.43 29.30 -4.35
N LYS A 74 25.00 29.40 -3.09
CA LYS A 74 25.38 28.44 -2.03
C LYS A 74 24.68 27.09 -2.23
N VAL A 75 25.45 26.02 -2.35
CA VAL A 75 24.93 24.64 -2.41
C VAL A 75 24.75 24.09 -1.00
N THR A 76 23.53 23.64 -0.67
CA THR A 76 23.25 22.98 0.62
C THR A 76 23.57 21.48 0.55
N CYS A 77 24.30 20.99 1.55
CA CYS A 77 24.75 19.61 1.64
C CYS A 77 24.49 19.07 3.05
N LEU A 78 23.75 17.96 3.16
CA LEU A 78 23.43 17.31 4.43
C LEU A 78 24.49 16.28 4.84
N SER A 79 24.54 15.98 6.15
CA SER A 79 25.33 14.88 6.70
C SER A 79 24.82 13.52 6.23
N ASN A 80 25.68 12.49 6.24
CA ASN A 80 25.29 11.12 5.88
C ASN A 80 24.16 10.57 6.76
N LYS A 81 24.18 10.89 8.07
CA LYS A 81 23.14 10.47 9.02
C LYS A 81 21.78 11.08 8.62
N GLU A 82 21.76 12.37 8.29
CA GLU A 82 20.56 13.10 7.88
C GLU A 82 20.04 12.60 6.53
N LYS A 83 20.92 12.43 5.53
CA LYS A 83 20.56 11.88 4.22
C LYS A 83 19.92 10.50 4.34
N ARG A 84 20.49 9.60 5.16
CA ARG A 84 19.92 8.26 5.39
C ARG A 84 18.52 8.34 5.99
N HIS A 85 18.31 9.20 6.98
CA HIS A 85 17.00 9.39 7.60
C HIS A 85 15.98 9.97 6.59
N ILE A 86 16.33 11.05 5.88
CA ILE A 86 15.45 11.71 4.90
C ILE A 86 15.06 10.74 3.78
N MET A 87 16.01 9.96 3.25
CA MET A 87 15.72 8.98 2.20
C MET A 87 14.81 7.85 2.66
N HIS A 88 14.95 7.39 3.91
CA HIS A 88 14.04 6.41 4.51
C HIS A 88 12.62 6.97 4.61
N VAL A 89 12.46 8.19 5.15
CA VAL A 89 11.16 8.88 5.26
C VAL A 89 10.53 9.07 3.87
N LYS A 90 11.32 9.52 2.88
CA LYS A 90 10.86 9.70 1.50
C LYS A 90 10.31 8.39 0.91
N LYS A 91 11.03 7.28 1.07
CA LYS A 91 10.62 5.97 0.54
C LYS A 91 9.33 5.48 1.19
N MET A 92 9.20 5.67 2.50
CA MET A 92 7.99 5.33 3.25
C MET A 92 6.79 6.18 2.77
N ASN A 93 6.95 7.50 2.63
CA ASN A 93 5.89 8.39 2.16
C ASN A 93 5.45 8.04 0.74
N GLN A 94 6.39 7.75 -0.17
CA GLN A 94 6.05 7.32 -1.54
C GLN A 94 5.26 6.01 -1.55
N LYS A 95 5.64 5.05 -0.70
CA LYS A 95 4.92 3.78 -0.57
C LYS A 95 3.51 4.01 -0.02
N GLU A 96 3.35 4.84 1.00
CA GLU A 96 2.04 5.17 1.59
C GLU A 96 1.14 5.83 0.55
N LEU A 97 1.64 6.83 -0.18
CA LEU A 97 0.91 7.50 -1.25
C LEU A 97 0.52 6.55 -2.39
N ALA A 98 1.38 5.58 -2.74
CA ALA A 98 1.05 4.60 -3.77
C ALA A 98 0.01 3.55 -3.33
N GLN A 99 -0.13 3.34 -2.01
CA GLN A 99 -1.08 2.36 -1.44
C GLN A 99 -2.42 2.98 -1.08
N THR A 100 -2.48 4.31 -0.98
CA THR A 100 -3.68 5.01 -0.55
C THR A 100 -4.69 5.16 -1.68
N SER A 101 -5.97 4.93 -1.39
CA SER A 101 -7.10 5.13 -2.28
C SER A 101 -8.16 5.98 -1.59
N ILE A 102 -8.97 6.68 -2.40
CA ILE A 102 -10.08 7.50 -1.90
C ILE A 102 -11.36 6.67 -1.96
N ASP A 103 -11.77 6.11 -0.83
CA ASP A 103 -12.94 5.22 -0.73
C ASP A 103 -14.12 5.89 -0.01
N THR A 104 -14.16 7.23 0.05
CA THR A 104 -15.18 8.00 0.77
C THR A 104 -16.60 7.73 0.28
N LEU A 105 -16.77 7.48 -1.03
CA LEU A 105 -18.08 7.21 -1.62
C LEU A 105 -18.72 5.94 -1.05
N LYS A 106 -17.91 4.91 -0.78
CA LYS A 106 -18.36 3.65 -0.18
C LYS A 106 -18.89 3.83 1.23
N LEU A 107 -18.34 4.78 1.99
CA LEU A 107 -18.81 5.15 3.32
C LEU A 107 -20.05 6.04 3.26
N LEU A 108 -20.11 6.96 2.29
CA LEU A 108 -21.20 7.93 2.16
C LEU A 108 -22.53 7.26 1.78
N TYR A 109 -22.46 6.25 0.91
CA TYR A 109 -23.65 5.52 0.44
C TYR A 109 -24.04 4.35 1.33
N ASP A 110 -23.41 4.17 2.50
CA ASP A 110 -23.76 3.12 3.44
C ASP A 110 -25.20 3.34 3.96
N GLY A 111 -26.05 2.34 3.76
CA GLY A 111 -27.50 2.41 4.07
C GLY A 111 -28.39 2.84 2.89
N SER A 112 -27.83 3.13 1.72
CA SER A 112 -28.63 3.34 0.49
C SER A 112 -29.34 2.04 0.05
N PRO A 113 -30.54 2.12 -0.57
CA PRO A 113 -31.36 0.94 -0.91
C PRO A 113 -30.69 -0.04 -1.88
N GLY A 114 -29.73 0.43 -2.69
CA GLY A 114 -28.99 -0.38 -3.67
C GLY A 114 -27.57 -0.77 -3.25
N TYR A 115 -27.15 -0.46 -2.01
CA TYR A 115 -25.76 -0.57 -1.58
C TYR A 115 -25.16 -1.95 -1.86
N SER A 116 -25.85 -3.00 -1.40
CA SER A 116 -25.38 -4.38 -1.42
C SER A 116 -25.29 -4.98 -2.82
N LYS A 117 -25.84 -4.31 -3.84
CA LYS A 117 -25.76 -4.76 -5.24
C LYS A 117 -24.57 -4.14 -5.99
N VAL A 118 -24.05 -3.00 -5.51
CA VAL A 118 -23.02 -2.20 -6.21
C VAL A 118 -21.69 -2.18 -5.46
N PHE A 119 -21.71 -1.92 -4.15
CA PHE A 119 -20.52 -1.70 -3.32
C PHE A 119 -20.01 -2.97 -2.62
N VAL A 120 -20.80 -4.04 -2.63
CA VAL A 120 -20.40 -5.36 -2.15
C VAL A 120 -19.93 -6.18 -3.35
N ASP A 121 -18.61 -6.30 -3.49
CA ASP A 121 -17.98 -6.90 -4.68
C ASP A 121 -18.45 -8.34 -4.95
N ALA A 122 -18.73 -9.11 -3.90
CA ALA A 122 -19.21 -10.49 -4.00
C ALA A 122 -20.64 -10.60 -4.60
N ASN A 123 -21.41 -9.51 -4.61
CA ASN A 123 -22.78 -9.47 -5.10
C ASN A 123 -22.90 -8.79 -6.47
N ARG A 124 -21.80 -8.23 -7.02
CA ARG A 124 -21.80 -7.60 -8.33
C ARG A 124 -21.95 -8.63 -9.44
N PHE A 125 -22.61 -8.27 -10.53
CA PHE A 125 -22.85 -9.18 -11.65
C PHE A 125 -21.61 -9.41 -12.53
N ASP A 126 -20.72 -8.43 -12.62
CA ASP A 126 -19.52 -8.49 -13.46
C ASP A 126 -18.39 -9.32 -12.83
N ILE A 127 -18.13 -9.14 -11.53
CA ILE A 127 -17.00 -9.76 -10.83
C ILE A 127 -17.40 -10.69 -9.69
N GLY A 128 -18.69 -10.79 -9.33
CA GLY A 128 -19.12 -11.52 -8.14
C GLY A 128 -18.78 -13.01 -8.19
N ASP A 129 -18.92 -13.64 -9.35
CA ASP A 129 -18.56 -15.06 -9.52
C ASP A 129 -17.04 -15.27 -9.39
N LEU A 130 -16.22 -14.39 -9.99
CA LEU A 130 -14.75 -14.40 -9.84
C LEU A 130 -14.32 -14.21 -8.38
N VAL A 131 -14.99 -13.33 -7.63
CA VAL A 131 -14.71 -13.10 -6.20
C VAL A 131 -15.02 -14.35 -5.35
N LYS A 132 -16.07 -15.09 -5.68
CA LYS A 132 -16.44 -16.34 -5.00
C LYS A 132 -15.48 -17.47 -5.39
N ALA A 133 -15.20 -17.65 -6.68
CA ALA A 133 -14.30 -18.68 -7.20
C ALA A 133 -12.84 -18.49 -6.76
N SER A 134 -12.41 -17.25 -6.54
CA SER A 134 -11.04 -16.95 -6.08
C SER A 134 -10.82 -17.18 -4.58
N LYS A 135 -11.86 -17.53 -3.81
CA LYS A 135 -11.70 -17.92 -2.41
C LYS A 135 -10.84 -19.19 -2.31
N LEU A 136 -9.69 -19.03 -1.67
CA LEU A 136 -8.71 -20.12 -1.51
C LEU A 136 -9.29 -21.28 -0.68
N PRO A 137 -8.90 -22.53 -0.99
CA PRO A 137 -9.33 -23.68 -0.22
C PRO A 137 -8.79 -23.56 1.21
N GLN A 138 -9.69 -23.49 2.19
CA GLN A 138 -9.35 -23.39 3.62
C GLN A 138 -9.08 -24.78 4.20
N ARG A 139 -8.03 -25.46 3.71
CA ARG A 139 -7.66 -26.81 4.19
C ARG A 139 -7.09 -26.84 5.61
N ALA A 140 -6.67 -25.69 6.14
CA ALA A 140 -6.09 -25.56 7.48
C ALA A 140 -7.06 -24.77 8.38
N ASN A 141 -7.73 -25.49 9.29
CA ASN A 141 -8.78 -24.94 10.15
C ASN A 141 -8.24 -23.93 11.19
N GLU A 142 -6.98 -24.07 11.61
CA GLU A 142 -6.34 -23.20 12.61
C GLU A 142 -6.36 -21.72 12.21
N LYS A 143 -6.22 -21.40 10.92
CA LYS A 143 -6.21 -20.01 10.44
C LYS A 143 -7.52 -19.29 10.66
N SER A 144 -8.63 -20.00 10.51
CA SER A 144 -9.96 -19.45 10.76
C SER A 144 -10.22 -19.31 12.26
N ALA A 145 -9.69 -20.24 13.07
CA ALA A 145 -9.80 -20.18 14.53
C ALA A 145 -9.00 -19.02 15.17
N HIS A 146 -7.90 -18.59 14.54
CA HIS A 146 -7.11 -17.43 15.03
C HIS A 146 -7.87 -16.10 14.99
N HIS A 147 -8.95 -15.99 14.22
CA HIS A 147 -9.69 -14.75 14.05
C HIS A 147 -11.12 -14.90 14.60
N SER A 148 -11.36 -14.39 15.80
CA SER A 148 -12.65 -14.51 16.49
C SER A 148 -13.70 -13.47 16.07
N PHE A 149 -13.37 -12.54 15.17
CA PHE A 149 -14.34 -11.55 14.71
C PHE A 149 -15.39 -12.20 13.81
N LYS A 150 -16.64 -11.76 13.97
CA LYS A 150 -17.76 -12.18 13.13
C LYS A 150 -17.55 -11.73 11.69
N GLN A 151 -17.70 -12.64 10.75
CA GLN A 151 -17.77 -12.29 9.32
C GLN A 151 -19.16 -11.71 9.03
N THR A 152 -19.24 -10.40 8.78
CA THR A 152 -20.49 -9.71 8.44
C THR A 152 -20.66 -9.65 6.92
N SER A 153 -21.19 -10.71 6.31
CA SER A 153 -21.57 -10.70 4.90
C SER A 153 -22.92 -10.00 4.71
N ARG A 154 -22.97 -8.99 3.84
CA ARG A 154 -24.22 -8.33 3.43
C ARG A 154 -24.90 -9.12 2.32
N SER A 155 -26.18 -9.41 2.50
CA SER A 155 -26.97 -10.16 1.51
C SER A 155 -27.29 -9.27 0.31
N ARG A 156 -27.45 -9.89 -0.87
CA ARG A 156 -27.93 -9.19 -2.07
C ARG A 156 -29.42 -8.81 -1.95
N ASP A 157 -30.16 -9.54 -1.14
CA ASP A 157 -31.62 -9.46 -0.99
C ASP A 157 -32.06 -8.47 0.09
N GLU A 158 -31.15 -7.62 0.57
CA GLU A 158 -31.48 -6.54 1.51
C GLU A 158 -32.47 -5.54 0.89
N THR A 159 -33.48 -5.17 1.66
CA THR A 159 -34.49 -4.17 1.32
C THR A 159 -34.30 -2.90 2.15
N CYS A 160 -34.88 -1.79 1.67
CA CYS A 160 -34.83 -0.50 2.39
C CYS A 160 -35.61 -0.49 3.72
N GLU A 161 -36.47 -1.49 3.96
CA GLU A 161 -37.30 -1.59 5.17
C GLU A 161 -36.49 -1.85 6.45
N SER A 162 -35.31 -2.47 6.32
CA SER A 162 -34.46 -2.85 7.45
C SER A 162 -33.88 -1.65 8.23
N ASN A 163 -33.78 -0.47 7.61
CA ASN A 163 -33.27 0.74 8.26
C ASN A 163 -34.07 1.99 7.82
N PRO A 164 -35.34 2.13 8.27
CA PRO A 164 -36.22 3.22 7.84
C PRO A 164 -35.73 4.60 8.32
N PHE A 165 -35.06 4.64 9.46
CA PHE A 165 -34.58 5.87 10.11
C PHE A 165 -33.07 5.82 10.36
N PRO A 166 -32.22 6.06 9.33
CA PRO A 166 -30.77 5.94 9.44
C PRO A 166 -30.13 6.82 10.52
N ARG A 167 -30.79 7.92 10.91
CA ARG A 167 -30.29 8.86 11.92
C ARG A 167 -30.47 8.38 13.36
N LEU A 168 -31.37 7.44 13.61
CA LEU A 168 -31.55 6.83 14.94
C LEU A 168 -30.52 5.73 15.21
N ASN A 169 -30.03 5.09 14.14
CA ASN A 169 -29.04 4.03 14.20
C ASN A 169 -27.60 4.57 14.27
N ASN A 170 -27.31 5.35 15.33
CA ASN A 170 -25.97 5.85 15.70
C ASN A 170 -25.01 6.09 14.52
N PRO A 171 -25.35 6.98 13.57
CA PRO A 171 -24.49 7.22 12.41
C PRO A 171 -23.18 7.85 12.87
N LYS A 172 -22.06 7.37 12.31
CA LYS A 172 -20.76 7.99 12.54
C LYS A 172 -20.63 9.25 11.68
N LYS A 173 -20.09 10.33 12.26
CA LYS A 173 -19.72 11.53 11.50
C LYS A 173 -18.62 11.20 10.49
N LEU A 174 -18.64 11.89 9.35
CA LEU A 174 -17.58 11.79 8.35
C LEU A 174 -16.25 12.22 8.97
N GLU A 175 -15.17 11.57 8.55
CA GLU A 175 -13.83 11.98 8.98
C GLU A 175 -13.50 13.37 8.40
N PRO A 176 -12.81 14.23 9.16
CA PRO A 176 -12.38 15.52 8.66
C PRO A 176 -11.32 15.35 7.55
N PRO A 177 -11.17 16.35 6.66
CA PRO A 177 -10.17 16.29 5.61
C PRO A 177 -8.78 16.19 6.20
N LYS A 178 -7.98 15.25 5.71
CA LYS A 178 -6.59 15.05 6.13
C LYS A 178 -5.73 16.21 5.63
N ILE A 179 -4.77 16.63 6.45
CA ILE A 179 -3.84 17.72 6.11
C ILE A 179 -2.41 17.23 6.09
N LEU A 180 -1.55 17.97 5.39
CA LEU A 180 -0.14 17.68 5.33
C LEU A 180 0.52 17.99 6.67
N SER A 181 1.06 16.96 7.32
CA SER A 181 1.71 17.09 8.64
C SER A 181 2.85 18.12 8.65
N HIS A 182 3.59 18.26 7.54
CA HIS A 182 4.70 19.22 7.41
C HIS A 182 4.26 20.67 7.32
N TRP A 183 3.00 20.94 6.95
CA TRP A 183 2.40 22.28 6.93
C TRP A 183 1.27 22.42 7.96
N SER A 184 1.26 21.56 8.98
CA SER A 184 0.21 21.60 10.00
C SER A 184 0.22 22.90 10.83
N ASN A 185 1.30 23.68 10.80
CA ASN A 185 1.42 24.95 11.51
C ASN A 185 0.72 26.11 10.78
N THR A 186 0.27 25.94 9.54
CA THR A 186 -0.42 26.98 8.76
C THR A 186 -1.93 26.99 8.97
N ILE A 187 -2.47 26.05 9.76
CA ILE A 187 -3.90 25.99 10.08
C ILE A 187 -4.28 27.14 11.03
N PRO A 188 -5.46 27.78 10.87
CA PRO A 188 -5.96 28.76 11.83
C PRO A 188 -6.00 28.19 13.26
N LYS A 189 -5.60 28.99 14.24
CA LYS A 189 -5.54 28.56 15.65
C LYS A 189 -6.92 28.48 16.31
N THR A 190 -7.92 29.16 15.74
CA THR A 190 -9.29 29.24 16.26
C THR A 190 -10.30 28.89 15.16
N SER A 191 -11.41 28.26 15.54
CA SER A 191 -12.60 28.15 14.69
C SER A 191 -13.44 29.42 14.77
N ILE A 192 -14.31 29.60 13.78
CA ILE A 192 -15.32 30.67 13.76
C ILE A 192 -16.37 30.46 14.85
N PHE A 193 -16.84 29.24 15.01
CA PHE A 193 -17.86 28.89 16.00
C PHE A 193 -17.27 28.17 17.20
N TYR A 194 -17.87 28.40 18.36
CA TYR A 194 -17.61 27.60 19.55
C TYR A 194 -18.17 26.19 19.34
N SER A 195 -17.30 25.20 19.50
CA SER A 195 -17.68 23.80 19.52
C SER A 195 -16.93 23.11 20.64
N VAL A 196 -17.67 22.37 21.47
CA VAL A 196 -17.14 21.81 22.72
C VAL A 196 -16.01 20.80 22.48
N ASP A 197 -16.19 19.90 21.51
CA ASP A 197 -15.23 18.81 21.24
C ASP A 197 -14.69 18.77 19.81
N ILE A 198 -15.31 19.51 18.87
CA ILE A 198 -15.07 19.28 17.43
C ILE A 198 -13.71 19.82 17.01
N LEU A 199 -13.28 21.02 17.45
CA LEU A 199 -12.03 21.59 16.94
C LEU A 199 -10.81 20.72 17.28
N GLN A 200 -10.69 20.28 18.53
CA GLN A 200 -9.53 19.50 18.97
C GLN A 200 -9.53 18.09 18.35
N THR A 201 -10.71 17.46 18.25
CA THR A 201 -10.85 16.15 17.59
C THR A 201 -10.57 16.25 16.09
N THR A 202 -11.10 17.27 15.41
CA THR A 202 -10.89 17.52 13.97
C THR A 202 -9.41 17.72 13.66
N ILE A 203 -8.71 18.53 14.45
CA ILE A 203 -7.27 18.78 14.28
C ILE A 203 -6.46 17.50 14.56
N LYS A 204 -6.86 16.70 15.55
CA LYS A 204 -6.18 15.44 15.88
C LYS A 204 -6.39 14.38 14.79
N GLU A 205 -7.61 14.25 14.29
CA GLU A 205 -7.97 13.29 13.24
C GLU A 205 -7.38 13.66 11.88
N SER A 206 -7.39 14.94 11.50
CA SER A 206 -6.80 15.42 10.24
C SER A 206 -5.29 15.22 10.15
N LYS A 207 -4.59 15.20 11.30
CA LYS A 207 -3.14 14.91 11.39
C LYS A 207 -2.80 13.42 11.46
N LYS A 208 -3.81 12.56 11.60
CA LYS A 208 -3.58 11.11 11.74
C LYS A 208 -3.00 10.56 10.44
N ARG A 209 -1.89 9.82 10.54
CA ARG A 209 -1.29 9.12 9.39
C ARG A 209 -2.31 8.15 8.78
N MET A 210 -2.34 8.05 7.45
CA MET A 210 -3.34 7.24 6.75
C MET A 210 -3.15 5.75 7.03
N HIS A 211 -1.91 5.31 7.20
CA HIS A 211 -1.58 3.94 7.60
C HIS A 211 -0.94 3.89 9.00
N SER A 212 -1.61 3.19 9.94
CA SER A 212 -1.11 2.97 11.31
C SER A 212 0.11 2.05 11.37
N ASP A 213 0.30 1.16 10.39
CA ASP A 213 1.32 0.10 10.41
C ASP A 213 2.73 0.56 9.98
N GLY A 214 2.96 1.87 9.77
CA GLY A 214 4.26 2.39 9.35
C GLY A 214 5.41 2.22 10.36
N ILE A 215 5.10 1.81 11.62
CA ILE A 215 6.08 1.59 12.70
C ILE A 215 5.89 0.21 13.35
N ARG A 216 5.38 -0.81 12.64
CA ARG A 216 5.77 -2.17 13.07
C ARG A 216 7.19 -2.39 12.59
N LYS A 217 8.16 -2.29 13.50
CA LYS A 217 9.44 -3.00 13.31
C LYS A 217 9.06 -4.38 12.76
N PRO A 218 9.63 -4.85 11.63
CA PRO A 218 9.40 -6.22 11.23
C PRO A 218 9.72 -7.07 12.46
N SER A 219 8.73 -7.82 12.94
CA SER A 219 8.98 -8.84 13.93
C SER A 219 10.18 -9.61 13.43
N SER A 220 11.25 -9.62 14.24
CA SER A 220 12.52 -10.26 13.91
C SER A 220 12.22 -11.59 13.26
N ALA A 221 12.33 -11.64 11.93
CA ALA A 221 12.21 -12.89 11.21
C ALA A 221 13.45 -13.66 11.67
N ASN A 222 13.20 -14.65 12.53
CA ASN A 222 14.17 -15.60 13.02
C ASN A 222 15.27 -15.81 11.98
N GLY A 223 16.51 -15.63 12.42
CA GLY A 223 17.70 -15.68 11.59
C GLY A 223 17.79 -16.98 10.80
N TYR A 224 17.21 -16.98 9.60
CA TYR A 224 17.61 -17.91 8.57
C TYR A 224 18.94 -17.39 8.02
N LYS A 225 20.03 -17.91 8.60
CA LYS A 225 21.38 -17.81 8.06
C LYS A 225 21.30 -18.04 6.55
N ARG A 226 21.66 -17.03 5.75
CA ARG A 226 21.90 -17.21 4.32
C ARG A 226 22.96 -18.31 4.20
N ARG A 227 22.58 -19.49 3.71
CA ARG A 227 23.56 -20.44 3.20
C ARG A 227 24.22 -19.75 2.00
N ARG A 228 25.47 -19.33 2.17
CA ARG A 228 26.33 -19.04 1.02
C ARG A 228 26.58 -20.39 0.37
N TYR A 229 26.09 -20.58 -0.84
CA TYR A 229 26.67 -21.59 -1.71
C TYR A 229 28.00 -21.00 -2.20
N GLY A 230 29.10 -21.50 -1.64
CA GLY A 230 30.43 -21.32 -2.20
C GLY A 230 30.68 -22.38 -3.26
N ASN A 231 31.52 -22.04 -4.23
CA ASN A 231 32.11 -22.95 -5.21
C ASN A 231 32.72 -24.19 -4.55
#